data_AF-A0A1G6Z9S0-F1
#
_entry.id   AF-A0A1G6Z9S0-F1
#
_cell.length_a   1.000
_cell.length_b   1.000
_cell.length_c   1.000
_cell.angle_alpha   90.00
_cell.angle_beta   90.00
_cell.angle_gamma   90.00
#
_symmetry.space_group_name_H-M   'P 1'
#
loop_
_entity.id
_entity.type
_entity.pdbx_description
1 polymer ?
#
loop_
_entity_poly.entity_id
_entity_poly.type
_entity_poly.pdbx_seq_one_letter_code
_entity_poly.pdbx_strand_id
1 'polypeptide(L)'
;MISYEKMDKKISFVLVFLLCILLVNYTFKDLFNIVNPMIRGLISLFFMSIVGILYLANLSLVLKRIGNYFLLTYIFFITIFLMNLLIFPEIKQYLPETLFWFFIICLPTALYYLAIQDKKIFLEMLLKSAYLQLLIGLFFIVSFFIRGTGNVYDMVFSYHISIPVILLLYKFFRERSVLDLILVVLGVLSILMIGSRGPLLSIIVFILLSILFQTYGRRKEGKSILFSLLIGVLISFGLLYLDKIIIMLERIFTSLGVDSRTLRIFTNDNIDFSTGRGPIYDATKEKILENPLWGHGILGDREFLNGTYPHNLFLELLAQFGIILGSILIIIFFVYTFLSFINKYKAERDLALLFFSIGVVQLFVSNTFWMSYNFWLFLAVCISSVHLPKRYKERESY
;
A
#
# COMPACT_ATOMS: atom_id res chain seq x y z
N MET A 1 -31.91 -10.18 -14.45
CA MET A 1 -30.83 -9.20 -14.71
C MET A 1 -30.34 -8.67 -13.37
N ILE A 2 -29.06 -8.82 -13.01
CA ILE A 2 -28.52 -8.21 -11.77
C ILE A 2 -28.38 -6.70 -12.01
N SER A 3 -28.86 -5.86 -11.10
CA SER A 3 -28.71 -4.41 -11.21
C SER A 3 -27.23 -3.99 -11.16
N TYR A 4 -26.88 -2.89 -11.82
CA TYR A 4 -25.51 -2.37 -11.83
C TYR A 4 -24.95 -2.12 -10.42
N GLU A 5 -25.78 -1.57 -9.53
CA GLU A 5 -25.45 -1.36 -8.12
C GLU A 5 -25.15 -2.69 -7.39
N LYS A 6 -25.93 -3.74 -7.63
CA LYS A 6 -25.72 -5.06 -7.02
C LYS A 6 -24.43 -5.72 -7.55
N MET A 7 -24.06 -5.48 -8.80
CA MET A 7 -22.77 -5.91 -9.34
C MET A 7 -21.61 -5.16 -8.68
N ASP A 8 -21.71 -3.84 -8.53
CA ASP A 8 -20.68 -3.02 -7.86
C ASP A 8 -20.47 -3.44 -6.41
N LYS A 9 -21.56 -3.69 -5.66
CA LYS A 9 -21.47 -4.20 -4.28
C LYS A 9 -20.76 -5.55 -4.21
N LYS A 10 -21.05 -6.47 -5.12
CA LYS A 10 -20.38 -7.79 -5.16
C LYS A 10 -18.89 -7.69 -5.47
N ILE A 11 -18.51 -6.90 -6.47
CA ILE A 11 -17.10 -6.72 -6.84
C ILE A 11 -16.35 -5.98 -5.72
N SER A 12 -16.96 -4.93 -5.15
CA SER A 12 -16.42 -4.19 -4.01
C SER A 12 -16.23 -5.07 -2.78
N PHE A 13 -17.17 -5.98 -2.52
CA PHE A 13 -17.08 -6.93 -1.40
C PHE A 13 -15.82 -7.78 -1.49
N VAL A 14 -15.45 -8.28 -2.68
CA VAL A 14 -14.24 -9.11 -2.85
C VAL A 14 -12.99 -8.34 -2.44
N LEU A 15 -12.86 -7.08 -2.87
CA LEU A 15 -11.72 -6.23 -2.54
C LEU A 15 -11.66 -5.88 -1.04
N VAL A 16 -12.81 -5.52 -0.46
CA VAL A 16 -12.91 -5.23 0.98
C VAL A 16 -12.62 -6.49 1.82
N PHE A 17 -13.10 -7.65 1.37
CA PHE A 17 -12.85 -8.93 2.01
C PHE A 17 -11.36 -9.28 2.01
N LEU A 18 -10.63 -9.03 0.92
CA LEU A 18 -9.18 -9.20 0.88
C LEU A 18 -8.49 -8.41 2.01
N LEU A 19 -8.86 -7.15 2.22
CA LEU A 19 -8.26 -6.34 3.30
C LEU A 19 -8.54 -6.92 4.69
N CYS A 20 -9.80 -7.31 4.94
CA CYS A 20 -10.20 -7.90 6.21
C CYS A 20 -9.51 -9.26 6.46
N ILE A 21 -9.50 -10.15 5.47
CA ILE A 21 -9.04 -11.53 5.64
C ILE A 21 -7.53 -11.62 5.85
N LEU A 22 -6.76 -10.67 5.33
CA LEU A 22 -5.32 -10.59 5.61
C LEU A 22 -5.05 -10.31 7.09
N LEU A 23 -5.79 -9.37 7.68
CA LEU A 23 -5.69 -9.08 9.11
C LEU A 23 -6.22 -10.26 9.94
N VAL A 24 -7.33 -10.89 9.54
CA VAL A 24 -7.83 -12.12 10.21
C VAL A 24 -6.79 -13.23 10.17
N ASN A 25 -6.20 -13.50 9.01
CA ASN A 25 -5.14 -14.50 8.84
C ASN A 25 -3.95 -14.23 9.76
N TYR A 26 -3.54 -12.96 9.84
CA TYR A 26 -2.47 -12.54 10.72
C TYR A 26 -2.81 -12.77 12.19
N THR A 27 -3.95 -12.24 12.63
CA THR A 27 -4.45 -12.37 14.00
C THR A 27 -4.68 -13.82 14.39
N PHE A 28 -5.16 -14.66 13.47
CA PHE A 28 -5.38 -16.09 13.72
C PHE A 28 -4.08 -16.82 14.04
N LYS A 29 -3.04 -16.64 13.22
CA LYS A 29 -1.74 -17.29 13.46
C LYS A 29 -1.14 -16.88 14.79
N ASP A 30 -1.29 -15.61 15.13
CA ASP A 30 -0.84 -15.11 16.41
C ASP A 30 -1.68 -15.70 17.54
N LEU A 31 -3.01 -15.63 17.49
CA LEU A 31 -3.94 -16.15 18.50
C LEU A 31 -3.77 -17.64 18.83
N PHE A 32 -3.24 -18.45 17.91
CA PHE A 32 -2.96 -19.88 18.13
C PHE A 32 -1.48 -20.18 18.39
N ASN A 33 -0.64 -19.15 18.55
CA ASN A 33 0.80 -19.25 18.79
C ASN A 33 1.51 -20.11 17.75
N ILE A 34 1.15 -19.92 16.49
CA ILE A 34 1.65 -20.77 15.42
C ILE A 34 3.01 -20.24 15.01
N VAL A 35 4.05 -20.79 15.65
CA VAL A 35 5.46 -20.44 15.39
C VAL A 35 6.00 -21.20 14.19
N ASN A 36 5.55 -22.44 13.97
CA ASN A 36 6.06 -23.30 12.91
C ASN A 36 5.81 -22.66 11.51
N PRO A 37 6.86 -22.37 10.71
CA PRO A 37 6.72 -21.71 9.41
C PRO A 37 5.86 -22.48 8.41
N MET A 38 5.95 -23.81 8.40
CA MET A 38 5.16 -24.66 7.51
C MET A 38 3.66 -24.54 7.83
N ILE A 39 3.29 -24.61 9.12
CA ILE A 39 1.89 -24.47 9.54
C ILE A 39 1.37 -23.05 9.26
N ARG A 40 2.18 -22.01 9.51
CA ARG A 40 1.84 -20.64 9.11
C ARG A 40 1.63 -20.54 7.60
N GLY A 41 2.44 -21.21 6.79
CA GLY A 41 2.29 -21.30 5.34
C GLY A 41 0.95 -21.92 4.93
N LEU A 42 0.61 -23.08 5.51
CA LEU A 42 -0.66 -23.77 5.24
C LEU A 42 -1.88 -22.92 5.60
N ILE A 43 -1.84 -22.22 6.74
CA ILE A 43 -2.92 -21.30 7.15
C ILE A 43 -3.02 -20.11 6.21
N SER A 44 -1.89 -19.54 5.80
CA SER A 44 -1.88 -18.49 4.78
C SER A 44 -2.53 -18.96 3.50
N LEU A 45 -2.17 -20.16 3.04
CA LEU A 45 -2.72 -20.76 1.84
C LEU A 45 -4.23 -20.98 1.97
N PHE A 46 -4.73 -21.44 3.12
CA PHE A 46 -6.15 -21.58 3.39
C PHE A 46 -6.90 -20.26 3.23
N PHE A 47 -6.46 -19.20 3.93
CA PHE A 47 -7.10 -17.88 3.83
C PHE A 47 -7.00 -17.28 2.42
N MET A 48 -5.87 -17.45 1.74
CA MET A 48 -5.69 -16.99 0.35
C MET A 48 -6.54 -17.80 -0.64
N SER A 49 -6.79 -19.09 -0.37
CA SER A 49 -7.69 -19.91 -1.18
C SER A 49 -9.12 -19.41 -1.10
N ILE A 50 -9.58 -18.95 0.07
CA ILE A 50 -10.89 -18.32 0.22
C ILE A 50 -10.99 -17.05 -0.65
N VAL A 51 -9.94 -16.21 -0.64
CA VAL A 51 -9.86 -15.03 -1.51
C VAL A 51 -9.92 -15.43 -2.98
N GLY A 52 -9.13 -16.44 -3.39
CA GLY A 52 -9.12 -16.95 -4.75
C GLY A 52 -10.49 -17.46 -5.20
N ILE A 53 -11.19 -18.21 -4.36
CA ILE A 53 -12.56 -18.67 -4.61
C ILE A 53 -13.51 -17.49 -4.79
N LEU A 54 -13.41 -16.45 -3.96
CA LEU A 54 -14.24 -15.25 -4.09
C LEU A 54 -13.95 -14.44 -5.34
N TYR A 55 -12.69 -14.35 -5.77
CA TYR A 55 -12.33 -13.84 -7.08
C TYR A 55 -13.04 -14.67 -8.16
N LEU A 56 -12.78 -15.98 -8.24
CA LEU A 56 -13.37 -16.85 -9.26
C LEU A 56 -14.91 -16.79 -9.31
N ALA A 57 -15.56 -16.81 -8.15
CA ALA A 57 -17.02 -16.73 -8.04
C ALA A 57 -17.61 -15.42 -8.62
N ASN A 58 -16.83 -14.33 -8.61
CA ASN A 58 -17.25 -13.03 -9.14
C ASN A 58 -16.57 -12.67 -10.48
N LEU A 59 -15.73 -13.57 -11.03
CA LEU A 59 -14.96 -13.32 -12.24
C LEU A 59 -15.85 -13.04 -13.46
N SER A 60 -16.96 -13.76 -13.58
CA SER A 60 -17.93 -13.54 -14.67
C SER A 60 -18.50 -12.10 -14.69
N LEU A 61 -18.67 -11.48 -13.53
CA LEU A 61 -19.14 -10.09 -13.41
C LEU A 61 -18.07 -9.11 -13.90
N VAL A 62 -16.80 -9.38 -13.59
CA VAL A 62 -15.65 -8.57 -13.99
C VAL A 62 -15.41 -8.71 -15.50
N LEU A 63 -15.38 -9.95 -16.02
CA LEU A 63 -15.20 -10.22 -17.45
C LEU A 63 -16.30 -9.60 -18.30
N LYS A 64 -17.55 -9.57 -17.81
CA LYS A 64 -18.65 -8.89 -18.50
C LYS A 64 -18.41 -7.38 -18.69
N ARG A 65 -17.64 -6.75 -17.81
CA ARG A 65 -17.38 -5.29 -17.83
C ARG A 65 -16.08 -4.92 -18.51
N ILE A 66 -15.02 -5.70 -18.26
CA ILE A 66 -13.65 -5.37 -18.70
C ILE A 66 -12.91 -6.58 -19.29
N GLY A 67 -13.61 -7.60 -19.79
CA GLY A 67 -13.02 -8.88 -20.21
C GLY A 67 -11.86 -8.77 -21.19
N ASN A 68 -11.96 -7.89 -22.18
CA ASN A 68 -10.85 -7.64 -23.13
C ASN A 68 -9.62 -7.07 -22.41
N TYR A 69 -9.81 -6.04 -21.59
CA TYR A 69 -8.72 -5.45 -20.80
C TYR A 69 -8.13 -6.46 -19.82
N PHE A 70 -8.97 -7.29 -19.19
CA PHE A 70 -8.55 -8.35 -18.29
C PHE A 70 -7.60 -9.32 -19.01
N LEU A 71 -8.04 -9.89 -20.14
CA LEU A 71 -7.26 -10.87 -20.89
C LEU A 71 -5.96 -10.27 -21.45
N LEU A 72 -6.04 -9.08 -22.07
CA LEU A 72 -4.87 -8.41 -22.63
C LEU A 72 -3.83 -8.07 -21.56
N THR A 73 -4.26 -7.65 -20.37
CA THR A 73 -3.35 -7.33 -19.27
C THR A 73 -2.62 -8.58 -18.77
N TYR A 74 -3.32 -9.71 -18.62
CA TYR A 74 -2.70 -10.98 -18.24
C TYR A 74 -1.70 -11.46 -19.30
N ILE A 75 -2.08 -11.44 -20.57
CA ILE A 75 -1.20 -11.85 -21.68
C ILE A 75 0.06 -10.97 -21.71
N PHE A 76 -0.11 -9.65 -21.56
CA PHE A 76 1.00 -8.69 -21.53
C PHE A 76 2.00 -9.01 -20.41
N PHE A 77 1.53 -9.14 -19.18
CA PHE A 77 2.44 -9.43 -18.06
C PHE A 77 3.04 -10.84 -18.13
N ILE A 78 2.27 -11.86 -18.54
CA ILE A 78 2.82 -13.21 -18.74
C ILE A 78 3.97 -13.16 -19.75
N THR A 79 3.78 -12.45 -20.86
CA THR A 79 4.81 -12.28 -21.89
C THR A 79 6.05 -11.59 -21.31
N ILE A 80 5.87 -10.53 -20.53
CA ILE A 80 6.99 -9.83 -19.86
C ILE A 80 7.75 -10.76 -18.92
N PHE A 81 7.05 -11.51 -18.06
CA PHE A 81 7.70 -12.43 -17.12
C PHE A 81 8.41 -13.59 -17.83
N LEU A 82 7.85 -14.09 -18.93
CA LEU A 82 8.50 -15.11 -19.77
C LEU A 82 9.76 -14.56 -20.44
N MET A 83 9.70 -13.35 -21.02
CA MET A 83 10.88 -12.71 -21.59
C MET A 83 11.94 -12.44 -20.53
N ASN A 84 11.55 -12.01 -19.33
CA ASN A 84 12.46 -11.82 -18.21
C ASN A 84 13.20 -13.10 -17.84
N LEU A 85 12.48 -14.24 -17.78
CA LEU A 85 13.09 -15.54 -17.49
C LEU A 85 14.07 -16.02 -18.58
N LEU A 86 13.80 -15.68 -19.84
CA LEU A 86 14.69 -16.04 -20.95
C LEU A 86 15.99 -15.24 -20.93
N ILE A 87 15.93 -13.96 -20.53
CA ILE A 87 17.08 -13.06 -20.50
C ILE A 87 17.87 -13.20 -19.18
N PHE A 88 17.18 -13.37 -18.05
CA PHE A 88 17.76 -13.41 -16.71
C PHE A 88 17.37 -14.71 -15.98
N PRO A 89 17.99 -15.85 -16.33
CA PRO A 89 17.64 -17.15 -15.75
C PRO A 89 17.99 -17.27 -14.26
N GLU A 90 18.93 -16.48 -13.77
CA GLU A 90 19.44 -16.48 -12.39
C GLU A 90 18.37 -16.06 -11.36
N ILE A 91 17.37 -15.31 -11.81
CA ILE A 91 16.27 -14.78 -10.98
C ILE A 91 15.24 -15.87 -10.60
N LYS A 92 15.32 -17.06 -11.20
CA LYS A 92 14.32 -18.14 -11.05
C LYS A 92 13.97 -18.46 -9.59
N GLN A 93 14.91 -18.35 -8.66
CA GLN A 93 14.66 -18.62 -7.23
C GLN A 93 13.69 -17.64 -6.56
N TYR A 94 13.60 -16.39 -7.02
CA TYR A 94 12.76 -15.34 -6.42
C TYR A 94 11.37 -15.21 -7.08
N LEU A 95 11.19 -15.92 -8.20
CA LEU A 95 10.02 -15.79 -9.05
C LEU A 95 8.73 -16.40 -8.47
N PRO A 96 8.73 -17.60 -7.84
CA PRO A 96 7.48 -18.27 -7.44
C PRO A 96 6.61 -17.44 -6.50
N GLU A 97 7.22 -16.85 -5.46
CA GLU A 97 6.50 -16.00 -4.51
C GLU A 97 5.96 -14.74 -5.20
N THR A 98 6.80 -14.08 -6.00
CA THR A 98 6.41 -12.86 -6.73
C THR A 98 5.28 -13.13 -7.71
N LEU A 99 5.34 -14.23 -8.48
CA LEU A 99 4.29 -14.62 -9.43
C LEU A 99 2.98 -14.89 -8.72
N PHE A 100 3.01 -15.59 -7.58
CA PHE A 100 1.81 -15.84 -6.79
C PHE A 100 1.17 -14.53 -6.36
N TRP A 101 1.92 -13.66 -5.67
CA TRP A 101 1.39 -12.38 -5.21
C TRP A 101 0.94 -11.49 -6.37
N PHE A 102 1.71 -11.45 -7.45
CA PHE A 102 1.42 -10.57 -8.56
C PHE A 102 0.18 -11.03 -9.35
N PHE A 103 0.16 -12.28 -9.85
CA PHE A 103 -0.90 -12.77 -10.73
C PHE A 103 -2.19 -13.19 -10.01
N ILE A 104 -2.10 -13.57 -8.72
CA ILE A 104 -3.26 -14.07 -7.95
C ILE A 104 -3.85 -12.99 -7.05
N ILE A 105 -3.06 -12.01 -6.60
CA ILE A 105 -3.53 -10.98 -5.67
C ILE A 105 -3.50 -9.59 -6.31
N CYS A 106 -2.32 -9.11 -6.70
CA CYS A 106 -2.13 -7.72 -7.12
C CYS A 106 -2.90 -7.39 -8.41
N LEU A 107 -2.72 -8.22 -9.45
CA LEU A 107 -3.34 -7.99 -10.75
C LEU A 107 -4.86 -8.15 -10.71
N PRO A 108 -5.43 -9.20 -10.08
CA PRO A 108 -6.87 -9.27 -9.80
C PRO A 108 -7.39 -8.08 -9.01
N THR A 109 -6.68 -7.64 -7.96
CA THR A 109 -7.10 -6.48 -7.16
C THR A 109 -7.27 -5.23 -8.03
N ALA A 110 -6.28 -4.94 -8.88
CA ALA A 110 -6.34 -3.81 -9.81
C ALA A 110 -7.51 -3.94 -10.80
N LEU A 111 -7.65 -5.09 -11.45
CA LEU A 111 -8.68 -5.32 -12.46
C LEU A 111 -10.09 -5.33 -11.86
N TYR A 112 -10.29 -5.92 -10.69
CA TYR A 112 -11.57 -5.87 -9.98
C TYR A 112 -11.96 -4.44 -9.64
N TYR A 113 -11.01 -3.62 -9.19
CA TYR A 113 -11.30 -2.21 -8.95
C TYR A 113 -11.70 -1.47 -10.23
N LEU A 114 -10.99 -1.70 -11.34
CA LEU A 114 -11.35 -1.10 -12.64
C LEU A 114 -12.74 -1.52 -13.12
N ALA A 115 -13.20 -2.71 -12.74
CA ALA A 115 -14.54 -3.18 -13.07
C ALA A 115 -15.66 -2.50 -12.27
N ILE A 116 -15.36 -1.87 -11.12
CA ILE A 116 -16.36 -1.13 -10.32
C ILE A 116 -16.73 0.16 -11.04
N GLN A 117 -18.02 0.40 -11.27
CA GLN A 117 -18.49 1.60 -11.96
C GLN A 117 -18.77 2.74 -10.98
N ASP A 118 -19.56 2.48 -9.93
CA ASP A 118 -19.78 3.46 -8.86
C ASP A 118 -18.75 3.29 -7.74
N LYS A 119 -17.77 4.21 -7.72
CA LYS A 119 -16.68 4.21 -6.74
C LYS A 119 -17.14 4.62 -5.34
N LYS A 120 -18.30 5.28 -5.20
CA LYS A 120 -18.87 5.61 -3.88
C LYS A 120 -19.26 4.35 -3.13
N ILE A 121 -19.85 3.36 -3.83
CA ILE A 121 -20.21 2.07 -3.24
C ILE A 121 -18.96 1.41 -2.64
N PHE A 122 -17.86 1.38 -3.39
CA PHE A 122 -16.61 0.83 -2.89
C PHE A 122 -16.09 1.60 -1.66
N LEU A 123 -16.04 2.93 -1.73
CA LEU A 123 -15.60 3.77 -0.62
C LEU A 123 -16.47 3.56 0.63
N GLU A 124 -17.79 3.55 0.51
CA GLU A 124 -18.70 3.32 1.64
C GLU A 124 -18.52 1.92 2.26
N MET A 125 -18.37 0.88 1.45
CA MET A 125 -18.10 -0.47 1.94
C MET A 125 -16.75 -0.56 2.65
N LEU A 126 -15.74 0.12 2.11
CA LEU A 126 -14.41 0.20 2.70
C LEU A 126 -14.47 0.89 4.07
N LEU A 127 -15.15 2.03 4.20
CA LEU A 127 -15.34 2.73 5.48
C LEU A 127 -16.10 1.88 6.51
N LYS A 128 -17.16 1.17 6.10
CA LYS A 128 -17.88 0.26 6.99
C LYS A 128 -17.01 -0.89 7.49
N SER A 129 -16.13 -1.41 6.63
CA SER A 129 -15.21 -2.48 7.01
C SER A 129 -14.12 -2.04 7.98
N ALA A 130 -13.80 -0.75 8.05
CA ALA A 130 -12.74 -0.23 8.92
C ALA A 130 -13.00 -0.54 10.40
N TYR A 131 -14.26 -0.50 10.83
CA TYR A 131 -14.65 -0.87 12.20
C TYR A 131 -14.35 -2.35 12.50
N LEU A 132 -14.69 -3.25 11.57
CA LEU A 132 -14.42 -4.68 11.71
C LEU A 132 -12.91 -4.95 11.74
N GLN A 133 -12.16 -4.35 10.82
CA GLN A 133 -10.70 -4.48 10.78
C GLN A 133 -10.07 -3.99 12.08
N LEU A 134 -10.46 -2.83 12.58
CA LEU A 134 -9.91 -2.31 13.83
C LEU A 134 -10.29 -3.20 15.03
N LEU A 135 -11.51 -3.74 15.08
CA LEU A 135 -11.91 -4.68 16.12
C LEU A 135 -11.03 -5.94 16.14
N ILE A 136 -10.76 -6.52 14.96
CA ILE A 136 -9.84 -7.67 14.82
C ILE A 136 -8.41 -7.27 15.27
N GLY A 137 -8.01 -6.04 14.97
CA GLY A 137 -6.74 -5.49 15.38
C GLY A 137 -6.58 -5.33 16.90
N LEU A 138 -7.60 -4.79 17.55
CA LEU A 138 -7.62 -4.66 19.00
C LEU A 138 -7.63 -6.05 19.68
N PHE A 139 -8.34 -7.01 19.08
CA PHE A 139 -8.32 -8.39 19.57
C PHE A 139 -6.92 -9.00 19.51
N PHE A 140 -6.15 -8.76 18.43
CA PHE A 140 -4.74 -9.15 18.36
C PHE A 140 -3.90 -8.52 19.48
N ILE A 141 -4.07 -7.22 19.73
CA ILE A 141 -3.32 -6.52 20.79
C ILE A 141 -3.62 -7.12 22.16
N VAL A 142 -4.90 -7.39 22.44
CA VAL A 142 -5.32 -8.03 23.70
C VAL A 142 -4.72 -9.43 23.81
N SER A 143 -4.80 -10.25 22.76
CA SER A 143 -4.20 -11.59 22.79
C SER A 143 -2.69 -11.55 22.98
N PHE A 144 -2.02 -10.60 22.33
CA PHE A 144 -0.58 -10.37 22.45
C PHE A 144 -0.17 -10.06 23.89
N PHE A 145 -0.89 -9.16 24.58
CA PHE A 145 -0.60 -8.82 25.98
C PHE A 145 -0.88 -9.96 26.96
N ILE A 146 -1.98 -10.70 26.78
CA ILE A 146 -2.34 -11.84 27.65
C ILE A 146 -1.23 -12.90 27.65
N ARG A 147 -0.54 -13.06 26.53
CA ARG A 147 0.49 -14.09 26.36
C ARG A 147 1.82 -13.74 27.01
N GLY A 148 2.03 -12.48 27.40
CA GLY A 148 3.31 -12.04 27.96
C GLY A 148 4.50 -12.25 27.01
N THR A 149 4.24 -12.44 25.70
CA THR A 149 5.29 -12.38 24.68
C THR A 149 5.83 -10.95 24.73
N GLY A 150 7.08 -10.78 25.18
CA GLY A 150 7.69 -9.47 25.45
C GLY A 150 7.74 -8.54 24.23
N ASN A 151 8.63 -7.54 24.24
CA ASN A 151 8.77 -6.55 23.17
C ASN A 151 9.05 -7.15 21.77
N VAL A 152 8.04 -7.66 21.07
CA VAL A 152 8.14 -8.19 19.70
C VAL A 152 7.74 -7.09 18.72
N TYR A 153 8.70 -6.69 17.90
CA TYR A 153 8.49 -5.77 16.80
C TYR A 153 7.73 -6.49 15.67
N ASP A 154 6.60 -5.91 15.25
CA ASP A 154 5.76 -6.50 14.21
C ASP A 154 5.30 -5.46 13.18
N MET A 155 6.06 -5.39 12.09
CA MET A 155 5.80 -4.49 10.99
C MET A 155 4.51 -4.85 10.24
N VAL A 156 4.22 -6.15 10.08
CA VAL A 156 3.12 -6.65 9.25
C VAL A 156 1.78 -6.28 9.87
N PHE A 157 1.61 -6.55 11.17
CA PHE A 157 0.42 -6.12 11.91
C PHE A 157 0.22 -4.61 11.80
N SER A 158 1.28 -3.84 12.04
CA SER A 158 1.19 -2.38 12.08
C SER A 158 0.75 -1.79 10.74
N TYR A 159 1.19 -2.36 9.61
CA TYR A 159 0.67 -1.96 8.28
C TYR A 159 -0.79 -2.36 8.09
N HIS A 160 -1.22 -3.54 8.55
CA HIS A 160 -2.63 -3.92 8.46
C HIS A 160 -3.56 -3.01 9.27
N ILE A 161 -3.13 -2.54 10.45
CA ILE A 161 -3.91 -1.59 11.27
C ILE A 161 -3.90 -0.17 10.73
N SER A 162 -2.85 0.23 10.01
CA SER A 162 -2.83 1.56 9.39
C SER A 162 -3.99 1.76 8.41
N ILE A 163 -4.47 0.70 7.77
CA ILE A 163 -5.58 0.73 6.82
C ILE A 163 -6.88 1.23 7.49
N PRO A 164 -7.44 0.56 8.51
CA PRO A 164 -8.64 1.05 9.19
C PRO A 164 -8.41 2.38 9.92
N VAL A 165 -7.21 2.66 10.44
CA VAL A 165 -6.91 3.96 11.07
C VAL A 165 -7.03 5.10 10.07
N ILE A 166 -6.43 4.98 8.88
CA ILE A 166 -6.51 6.01 7.83
C ILE A 166 -7.95 6.16 7.32
N LEU A 167 -8.70 5.07 7.20
CA LEU A 167 -10.12 5.10 6.80
C LEU A 167 -11.01 5.81 7.83
N LEU A 168 -10.83 5.51 9.12
CA LEU A 168 -11.58 6.18 10.19
C LEU A 168 -11.16 7.65 10.34
N LEU A 169 -9.89 7.97 10.11
CA LEU A 169 -9.40 9.35 10.10
C LEU A 169 -10.00 10.16 8.94
N TYR A 170 -10.10 9.56 7.75
CA TYR A 170 -10.83 10.12 6.62
C TYR A 170 -12.29 10.41 6.99
N LYS A 171 -12.96 9.43 7.61
CA LYS A 171 -14.35 9.57 8.03
C LYS A 171 -14.50 10.67 9.10
N PHE A 172 -13.63 10.70 10.09
CA PHE A 172 -13.59 11.72 11.14
C PHE A 172 -13.45 13.14 10.59
N PHE A 173 -12.58 13.36 9.60
CA PHE A 173 -12.45 14.69 8.99
C PHE A 173 -13.73 15.20 8.32
N ARG A 174 -14.61 14.29 7.88
CA ARG A 174 -15.89 14.62 7.25
C ARG A 174 -17.05 14.71 8.24
N GLU A 175 -17.16 13.73 9.13
CA GLU A 175 -18.33 13.54 9.99
C GLU A 175 -18.10 14.00 11.43
N ARG A 176 -16.86 14.22 11.84
CA ARG A 176 -16.46 14.65 13.21
C ARG A 176 -17.00 13.73 14.32
N SER A 177 -17.19 12.45 14.00
CA SER A 177 -17.63 11.42 14.95
C SER A 177 -16.59 11.18 16.05
N VAL A 178 -17.00 11.31 17.31
CA VAL A 178 -16.15 11.06 18.48
C VAL A 178 -15.71 9.59 18.54
N LEU A 179 -16.60 8.66 18.16
CA LEU A 179 -16.26 7.22 18.10
C LEU A 179 -15.10 7.00 17.13
N ASP A 180 -15.14 7.62 15.96
CA ASP A 180 -14.08 7.46 14.94
C ASP A 180 -12.75 8.00 15.46
N LEU A 181 -12.76 9.13 16.19
CA LEU A 181 -11.56 9.68 16.81
C LEU A 181 -10.98 8.76 17.89
N ILE A 182 -11.82 8.22 18.78
CA ILE A 182 -11.39 7.27 19.82
C ILE A 182 -10.74 6.06 19.18
N LEU A 183 -11.37 5.49 18.15
CA LEU A 183 -10.88 4.34 17.43
C LEU A 183 -9.56 4.64 16.69
N VAL A 184 -9.41 5.82 16.09
CA VAL A 184 -8.14 6.28 15.51
C VAL A 184 -7.04 6.35 16.57
N VAL A 185 -7.31 6.94 17.73
CA VAL A 185 -6.34 7.04 18.83
C VAL A 185 -5.91 5.65 19.29
N LEU A 186 -6.85 4.73 19.49
CA LEU A 186 -6.55 3.34 19.87
C LEU A 186 -5.70 2.62 18.83
N GLY A 187 -6.00 2.79 17.53
CA GLY A 187 -5.20 2.20 16.46
C GLY A 187 -3.78 2.79 16.37
N VAL A 188 -3.62 4.10 16.54
CA VAL A 188 -2.30 4.76 16.59
C VAL A 188 -1.48 4.27 17.78
N LEU A 189 -2.10 4.17 18.97
CA LEU A 189 -1.45 3.61 20.16
C LEU A 189 -1.02 2.15 19.92
N SER A 190 -1.86 1.35 19.26
CA SER A 190 -1.52 -0.04 18.91
C SER A 190 -0.28 -0.13 18.00
N ILE A 191 -0.18 0.75 17.00
CA ILE A 191 1.01 0.85 16.11
C ILE A 191 2.26 1.27 16.90
N LEU A 192 2.12 2.25 17.81
CA LEU A 192 3.22 2.74 18.64
C LEU A 192 3.74 1.67 19.61
N MET A 193 2.85 0.90 20.24
CA MET A 193 3.21 -0.18 21.16
C MET A 193 4.04 -1.28 20.50
N ILE A 194 3.75 -1.58 19.22
CA ILE A 194 4.47 -2.59 18.45
C ILE A 194 5.75 -2.04 17.81
N GLY A 195 5.86 -0.71 17.68
CA GLY A 195 7.10 -0.02 17.33
C GLY A 195 7.37 0.15 15.84
N SER A 196 6.37 0.02 14.96
CA SER A 196 6.58 0.18 13.51
C SER A 196 6.47 1.62 13.02
N ARG A 197 7.56 2.14 12.46
CA ARG A 197 7.71 3.54 11.99
C ARG A 197 7.00 3.82 10.66
N GLY A 198 7.04 2.87 9.72
CA GLY A 198 6.45 3.04 8.37
C GLY A 198 4.94 3.30 8.36
N PRO A 199 4.13 2.56 9.14
CA PRO A 199 2.68 2.81 9.27
C PRO A 199 2.32 4.19 9.80
N LEU A 200 3.11 4.74 10.74
CA LEU A 200 2.90 6.11 11.24
C LEU A 200 3.16 7.15 10.15
N LEU A 201 4.17 6.91 9.30
CA LEU A 201 4.43 7.76 8.15
C LEU A 201 3.24 7.77 7.18
N SER A 202 2.64 6.61 6.89
CA SER A 202 1.41 6.53 6.08
C SER A 202 0.29 7.40 6.66
N ILE A 203 0.11 7.40 7.97
CA ILE A 203 -0.90 8.24 8.66
C ILE A 203 -0.56 9.72 8.52
N ILE A 204 0.70 10.11 8.77
CA ILE A 204 1.16 11.51 8.66
C ILE A 204 0.97 12.03 7.23
N VAL A 205 1.40 11.26 6.22
CA VAL A 205 1.22 11.62 4.81
C VAL A 205 -0.26 11.78 4.48
N PHE A 206 -1.13 10.89 4.97
CA PHE A 206 -2.57 11.03 4.78
C PHE A 206 -3.14 12.31 5.40
N ILE A 207 -2.74 12.66 6.62
CA ILE A 207 -3.16 13.90 7.30
C ILE A 207 -2.74 15.12 6.48
N LEU A 208 -1.47 15.16 6.07
CA LEU A 208 -0.93 16.25 5.27
C LEU A 208 -1.72 16.39 3.97
N LEU A 209 -1.84 15.31 3.19
CA LEU A 209 -2.63 15.30 1.95
C LEU A 209 -4.08 15.74 2.19
N SER A 210 -4.73 15.23 3.24
CA SER A 210 -6.11 15.61 3.55
C SER A 210 -6.28 17.09 3.86
N ILE A 211 -5.37 17.67 4.66
CA ILE A 211 -5.39 19.11 4.98
C ILE A 211 -5.21 19.93 3.70
N LEU A 212 -4.26 19.54 2.85
CA LEU A 212 -3.97 20.22 1.58
C LEU A 212 -5.17 20.23 0.65
N PHE A 213 -5.80 19.08 0.41
CA PHE A 213 -6.92 19.00 -0.52
C PHE A 213 -8.22 19.60 0.05
N GLN A 214 -8.41 19.59 1.38
CA GLN A 214 -9.52 20.29 2.03
C GLN A 214 -9.35 21.82 2.01
N THR A 215 -8.13 22.34 2.19
CA THR A 215 -7.85 23.78 2.03
C THR A 215 -7.84 24.20 0.57
N TYR A 216 -7.42 23.32 -0.35
CA TYR A 216 -7.43 23.56 -1.79
C TYR A 216 -8.83 23.78 -2.36
N GLY A 217 -9.82 22.97 -1.93
CA GLY A 217 -11.21 23.12 -2.35
C GLY A 217 -11.86 24.48 -2.02
N ARG A 218 -11.15 25.37 -1.31
CA ARG A 218 -11.59 26.74 -0.98
C ARG A 218 -10.84 27.86 -1.74
N ARG A 219 -9.81 27.59 -2.57
CA ARG A 219 -9.01 28.65 -3.25
C ARG A 219 -8.89 28.46 -4.77
N LYS A 220 -8.93 29.59 -5.50
CA LYS A 220 -8.85 29.69 -6.98
C LYS A 220 -7.63 28.97 -7.59
N GLU A 221 -7.86 28.37 -8.76
CA GLU A 221 -7.14 27.26 -9.39
C GLU A 221 -5.65 27.49 -9.75
N GLY A 222 -5.18 28.72 -9.91
CA GLY A 222 -3.80 28.98 -10.37
C GLY A 222 -2.71 28.93 -9.28
N LYS A 223 -3.03 29.28 -8.02
CA LYS A 223 -2.04 29.30 -6.92
C LYS A 223 -1.83 27.94 -6.26
N SER A 224 -2.64 26.93 -6.62
CA SER A 224 -2.58 25.61 -5.99
C SER A 224 -1.62 24.65 -6.66
N ILE A 225 -1.37 24.79 -7.97
CA ILE A 225 -0.45 23.91 -8.70
C ILE A 225 0.97 24.12 -8.19
N LEU A 226 1.37 25.38 -8.00
CA LEU A 226 2.68 25.72 -7.43
C LEU A 226 2.81 25.25 -5.96
N PHE A 227 1.74 25.37 -5.17
CA PHE A 227 1.72 24.93 -3.76
C PHE A 227 1.74 23.40 -3.62
N SER A 228 1.01 22.68 -4.48
CA SER A 228 1.00 21.21 -4.51
C SER A 228 2.30 20.63 -5.11
N LEU A 229 2.95 21.31 -6.04
CA LEU A 229 4.33 21.00 -6.46
C LEU A 229 5.33 21.23 -5.32
N LEU A 230 5.28 22.38 -4.64
CA LEU A 230 6.13 22.68 -3.48
C LEU A 230 5.97 21.66 -2.36
N ILE A 231 4.77 21.15 -2.14
CA ILE A 231 4.50 20.18 -1.09
C ILE A 231 4.74 18.74 -1.56
N GLY A 232 4.53 18.43 -2.84
CA GLY A 232 5.05 17.19 -3.43
C GLY A 232 6.55 17.11 -3.24
N VAL A 233 7.27 18.23 -3.47
CA VAL A 233 8.70 18.35 -3.18
C VAL A 233 8.98 18.23 -1.68
N LEU A 234 8.23 18.87 -0.78
CA LEU A 234 8.44 18.74 0.67
C LEU A 234 8.13 17.34 1.21
N ILE A 235 7.14 16.64 0.66
CA ILE A 235 6.82 15.25 0.99
C ILE A 235 7.90 14.34 0.44
N SER A 236 8.31 14.50 -0.82
CA SER A 236 9.45 13.77 -1.40
C SER A 236 10.75 14.03 -0.63
N PHE A 237 10.99 15.26 -0.20
CA PHE A 237 12.14 15.62 0.64
C PHE A 237 11.99 15.03 2.06
N GLY A 238 10.81 15.08 2.66
CA GLY A 238 10.51 14.43 3.93
C GLY A 238 10.67 12.91 3.88
N LEU A 239 10.33 12.29 2.74
CA LEU A 239 10.56 10.87 2.45
C LEU A 239 12.05 10.54 2.30
N LEU A 240 12.87 11.48 1.80
CA LEU A 240 14.34 11.34 1.74
C LEU A 240 15.04 11.52 3.10
N TYR A 241 14.41 12.23 4.05
CA TYR A 241 14.95 12.50 5.40
C TYR A 241 14.20 11.76 6.54
N LEU A 242 13.47 10.69 6.21
CA LEU A 242 12.64 9.92 7.15
C LEU A 242 13.36 9.51 8.42
N ASP A 243 14.60 9.06 8.29
CA ASP A 243 15.39 8.58 9.42
C ASP A 243 15.57 9.68 10.48
N LYS A 244 15.73 10.94 10.08
CA LYS A 244 15.89 12.09 11.00
C LYS A 244 14.59 12.48 11.69
N ILE A 245 13.45 12.44 11.00
CA ILE A 245 12.13 12.73 11.58
C ILE A 245 11.78 11.68 12.64
N ILE A 246 12.09 10.42 12.34
CA ILE A 246 11.91 9.30 13.25
C ILE A 246 12.77 9.45 14.51
N ILE A 247 14.06 9.83 14.37
CA ILE A 247 14.94 10.13 15.49
C ILE A 247 14.39 11.29 16.36
N MET A 248 13.79 12.31 15.74
CA MET A 248 13.22 13.45 16.45
C MET A 248 11.97 13.06 17.27
N LEU A 249 11.04 12.31 16.69
CA LEU A 249 9.84 11.83 17.39
C LEU A 249 10.23 10.96 18.59
N GLU A 250 11.24 10.13 18.43
CA GLU A 250 11.76 9.26 19.47
C GLU A 250 12.25 10.03 20.70
N ARG A 251 13.02 11.12 20.51
CA ARG A 251 13.48 12.00 21.61
C ARG A 251 12.32 12.61 22.40
N ILE A 252 11.23 12.98 21.72
CA ILE A 252 10.02 13.51 22.36
C ILE A 252 9.38 12.43 23.24
N PHE A 253 9.24 11.20 22.74
CA PHE A 253 8.67 10.10 23.52
C PHE A 253 9.56 9.69 24.71
N THR A 254 10.89 9.75 24.59
CA THR A 254 11.81 9.57 25.72
C THR A 254 11.57 10.60 26.82
N SER A 255 11.37 11.87 26.43
CA SER A 255 11.13 12.96 27.38
C SER A 255 9.80 12.82 28.14
N LEU A 256 8.88 11.99 27.61
CA LEU A 256 7.59 11.67 28.22
C LEU A 256 7.63 10.37 29.07
N GLY A 257 8.79 9.74 29.25
CA GLY A 257 8.96 8.56 30.11
C GLY A 257 8.42 7.25 29.51
N VAL A 258 8.18 7.19 28.20
CA VAL A 258 7.71 5.97 27.52
C VAL A 258 8.91 5.09 27.16
N ASP A 259 9.19 4.05 27.95
CA ASP A 259 10.30 3.11 27.71
C ASP A 259 9.99 2.14 26.55
N SER A 260 10.37 2.54 25.34
CA SER A 260 10.26 1.77 24.11
C SER A 260 11.55 0.98 23.83
N ARG A 261 11.44 -0.24 23.30
CA ARG A 261 12.60 -1.04 22.81
C ARG A 261 13.49 -0.26 21.83
N THR A 262 12.93 0.70 21.11
CA THR A 262 13.67 1.60 20.22
C THR A 262 14.69 2.45 21.00
N LEU A 263 14.33 2.92 22.20
CA LEU A 263 15.19 3.74 23.07
C LEU A 263 16.45 3.01 23.56
N ARG A 264 16.35 1.70 23.80
CA ARG A 264 17.53 0.88 24.15
C ARG A 264 18.52 0.72 23.00
N ILE A 265 18.06 0.82 21.75
CA ILE A 265 18.95 0.81 20.58
C ILE A 265 19.70 2.14 20.47
N PHE A 266 19.12 3.25 20.96
CA PHE A 266 19.75 4.57 20.98
C PHE A 266 20.84 4.75 22.03
N THR A 267 20.81 4.01 23.13
CA THR A 267 21.81 4.10 24.22
C THR A 267 23.03 3.22 24.01
N ASN A 268 23.13 2.48 22.91
CA ASN A 268 24.33 1.73 22.55
C ASN A 268 25.16 2.55 21.56
N ASP A 269 26.25 3.14 22.05
CA ASP A 269 27.06 4.20 21.45
C ASP A 269 27.83 3.88 20.14
N ASN A 270 27.47 2.85 19.35
CA ASN A 270 28.27 2.45 18.18
C ASN A 270 27.50 1.87 16.98
N ILE A 271 26.23 2.25 16.76
CA ILE A 271 25.46 1.71 15.63
C ILE A 271 25.27 2.78 14.57
N ASP A 272 25.78 2.52 13.36
CA ASP A 272 25.50 3.30 12.15
C ASP A 272 23.99 3.59 12.04
N PHE A 273 23.65 4.88 12.01
CA PHE A 273 22.28 5.37 12.07
C PHE A 273 21.56 5.30 10.71
N SER A 274 22.24 4.88 9.65
CA SER A 274 21.53 4.36 8.48
C SER A 274 20.85 3.07 8.91
N THR A 275 19.60 2.84 8.51
CA THR A 275 18.86 1.60 8.80
C THR A 275 19.46 0.34 8.12
N GLY A 276 20.77 0.33 7.85
CA GLY A 276 21.46 -0.56 6.90
C GLY A 276 21.18 -0.20 5.44
N ARG A 277 20.43 0.88 5.17
CA ARG A 277 19.91 1.23 3.84
C ARG A 277 20.88 2.03 2.98
N GLY A 278 21.82 2.78 3.58
CA GLY A 278 22.84 3.51 2.82
C GLY A 278 23.62 2.57 1.88
N PRO A 279 24.22 1.49 2.41
CA PRO A 279 24.90 0.48 1.61
C PRO A 279 24.00 -0.15 0.54
N ILE A 280 22.73 -0.43 0.84
CA ILE A 280 21.77 -0.98 -0.12
C ILE A 280 21.54 0.01 -1.27
N TYR A 281 21.33 1.28 -0.97
CA TYR A 281 21.06 2.31 -1.99
C TYR A 281 22.28 2.52 -2.88
N ASP A 282 23.47 2.54 -2.29
CA ASP A 282 24.71 2.77 -3.03
C ASP A 282 25.05 1.57 -3.92
N ALA A 283 24.92 0.34 -3.41
CA ALA A 283 25.04 -0.87 -4.22
C ALA A 283 24.00 -0.90 -5.38
N THR A 284 22.77 -0.46 -5.11
CA THR A 284 21.74 -0.37 -6.16
C THR A 284 22.09 0.66 -7.22
N LYS A 285 22.61 1.83 -6.84
CA LYS A 285 23.03 2.87 -7.79
C LYS A 285 24.20 2.40 -8.64
N GLU A 286 25.19 1.74 -8.04
CA GLU A 286 26.32 1.15 -8.77
C GLU A 286 25.81 0.18 -9.84
N LYS A 287 24.90 -0.73 -9.46
CA LYS A 287 24.26 -1.66 -10.39
C LYS A 287 23.48 -0.95 -11.50
N ILE A 288 22.73 0.11 -11.19
CA ILE A 288 22.05 0.91 -12.22
C ILE A 288 23.04 1.46 -13.26
N LEU A 289 24.22 1.90 -12.81
CA LEU A 289 25.26 2.44 -13.69
C LEU A 289 25.97 1.37 -14.53
N GLU A 290 26.02 0.13 -14.05
CA GLU A 290 26.56 -1.01 -14.83
C GLU A 290 25.68 -1.35 -16.05
N ASN A 291 24.34 -1.32 -15.90
CA ASN A 291 23.38 -1.64 -16.97
C ASN A 291 22.31 -0.54 -17.14
N PRO A 292 22.69 0.67 -17.57
CA PRO A 292 21.82 1.84 -17.52
C PRO A 292 20.68 1.82 -18.54
N LEU A 293 20.79 1.05 -19.63
CA LEU A 293 19.78 1.01 -20.68
C LEU A 293 18.69 -0.02 -20.41
N TRP A 294 19.09 -1.25 -20.08
CA TRP A 294 18.20 -2.41 -19.98
C TRP A 294 17.85 -2.79 -18.54
N GLY A 295 18.62 -2.30 -17.56
CA GLY A 295 18.51 -2.74 -16.17
C GLY A 295 18.94 -4.20 -15.99
N HIS A 296 18.60 -4.74 -14.83
CA HIS A 296 18.92 -6.12 -14.41
C HIS A 296 17.72 -7.06 -14.46
N GLY A 297 16.62 -6.64 -15.09
CA GLY A 297 15.39 -7.42 -15.17
C GLY A 297 14.53 -7.36 -13.92
N ILE A 298 13.31 -7.87 -14.04
CA ILE A 298 12.33 -7.97 -12.95
C ILE A 298 12.90 -8.85 -11.85
N LEU A 299 12.98 -8.31 -10.63
CA LEU A 299 13.63 -8.90 -9.45
C LEU A 299 15.15 -9.06 -9.54
N GLY A 300 15.82 -8.45 -10.53
CA GLY A 300 17.29 -8.48 -10.61
C GLY A 300 17.98 -7.86 -9.39
N ASP A 301 17.30 -6.92 -8.73
CA ASP A 301 17.74 -6.37 -7.45
C ASP A 301 17.82 -7.40 -6.31
N ARG A 302 17.02 -8.47 -6.36
CA ARG A 302 17.15 -9.59 -5.41
C ARG A 302 18.46 -10.35 -5.60
N GLU A 303 18.96 -10.43 -6.83
CA GLU A 303 20.18 -11.18 -7.13
C GLU A 303 21.41 -10.48 -6.52
N PHE A 304 21.62 -9.20 -6.83
CA PHE A 304 22.79 -8.47 -6.34
C PHE A 304 22.64 -7.95 -4.90
N LEU A 305 21.44 -7.97 -4.31
CA LEU A 305 21.21 -7.64 -2.90
C LEU A 305 20.94 -8.87 -2.02
N ASN A 306 21.34 -10.07 -2.43
CA ASN A 306 21.21 -11.30 -1.61
C ASN A 306 19.77 -11.56 -1.09
N GLY A 307 18.79 -11.44 -1.98
CA GLY A 307 17.38 -11.67 -1.72
C GLY A 307 16.61 -10.48 -1.15
N THR A 308 17.22 -9.31 -0.93
CA THR A 308 16.51 -8.08 -0.52
C THR A 308 16.24 -7.11 -1.68
N TYR A 309 15.57 -5.98 -1.40
CA TYR A 309 15.27 -4.87 -2.34
C TYR A 309 15.88 -3.55 -1.87
N PRO A 310 15.94 -2.56 -2.77
CA PRO A 310 16.31 -1.19 -2.44
C PRO A 310 15.40 -0.46 -1.45
N HIS A 311 14.26 -1.01 -1.03
CA HIS A 311 13.28 -0.32 -0.16
C HIS A 311 12.88 1.10 -0.65
N ASN A 312 12.95 1.31 -1.96
CA ASN A 312 12.62 2.57 -2.62
C ASN A 312 12.09 2.26 -4.01
N LEU A 313 10.81 2.57 -4.24
CA LEU A 313 10.12 2.31 -5.51
C LEU A 313 10.91 2.81 -6.73
N PHE A 314 11.54 3.98 -6.64
CA PHE A 314 12.22 4.58 -7.79
C PHE A 314 13.56 3.90 -8.08
N LEU A 315 14.33 3.58 -7.04
CA LEU A 315 15.57 2.81 -7.22
C LEU A 315 15.25 1.41 -7.74
N GLU A 316 14.17 0.79 -7.25
CA GLU A 316 13.74 -0.53 -7.73
C GLU A 316 13.35 -0.49 -9.21
N LEU A 317 12.57 0.50 -9.65
CA LEU A 317 12.21 0.68 -11.06
C LEU A 317 13.43 0.92 -11.96
N LEU A 318 14.37 1.77 -11.54
CA LEU A 318 15.58 2.07 -12.31
C LEU A 318 16.53 0.87 -12.36
N ALA A 319 16.66 0.11 -11.28
CA ALA A 319 17.49 -1.09 -11.24
C ALA A 319 16.94 -2.20 -12.14
N GLN A 320 15.62 -2.41 -12.12
CA GLN A 320 14.99 -3.50 -12.89
C GLN A 320 14.84 -3.18 -14.38
N PHE A 321 14.52 -1.93 -14.73
CA PHE A 321 14.19 -1.55 -16.12
C PHE A 321 15.21 -0.63 -16.79
N GLY A 322 16.28 -0.25 -16.09
CA GLY A 322 17.24 0.74 -16.57
C GLY A 322 16.72 2.18 -16.45
N ILE A 323 17.59 3.13 -16.74
CA ILE A 323 17.34 4.57 -16.59
C ILE A 323 16.26 5.04 -17.55
N ILE A 324 16.26 4.59 -18.82
CA ILE A 324 15.32 5.08 -19.83
C ILE A 324 13.90 4.61 -19.51
N LEU A 325 13.67 3.29 -19.51
CA LEU A 325 12.34 2.74 -19.29
C LEU A 325 11.88 2.99 -17.84
N GLY A 326 12.77 2.86 -16.86
CA GLY A 326 12.48 3.20 -15.46
C GLY A 326 12.02 4.65 -15.29
N SER A 327 12.71 5.62 -15.91
CA SER A 327 12.30 7.03 -15.85
C SER A 327 10.96 7.28 -16.54
N ILE A 328 10.68 6.62 -17.68
CA ILE A 328 9.37 6.70 -18.34
C ILE A 328 8.26 6.20 -17.41
N LEU A 329 8.46 5.05 -16.76
CA LEU A 329 7.50 4.49 -15.81
C LEU A 329 7.29 5.42 -14.60
N ILE A 330 8.35 6.02 -14.09
CA ILE A 330 8.29 7.02 -13.00
C ILE A 330 7.49 8.25 -13.42
N ILE A 331 7.72 8.77 -14.63
CA ILE A 331 6.97 9.92 -15.16
C ILE A 331 5.49 9.56 -15.31
N ILE A 332 5.16 8.40 -15.90
CA ILE A 332 3.78 7.91 -16.01
C ILE A 332 3.14 7.82 -14.62
N PHE A 333 3.85 7.25 -13.65
CA PHE A 333 3.39 7.16 -12.26
C PHE A 333 3.05 8.53 -11.67
N PHE A 334 3.93 9.53 -11.82
CA PHE A 334 3.68 10.88 -11.33
C PHE A 334 2.51 11.56 -12.04
N VAL A 335 2.42 11.44 -13.36
CA VAL A 335 1.32 12.02 -14.14
C VAL A 335 -0.02 11.45 -13.70
N TYR A 336 -0.15 10.13 -13.62
CA TYR A 336 -1.40 9.48 -13.22
C TYR A 336 -1.77 9.78 -11.76
N THR A 337 -0.78 9.81 -10.87
CA THR A 337 -0.96 10.23 -9.46
C THR A 337 -1.51 11.65 -9.40
N PHE A 338 -0.85 12.59 -10.08
CA PHE A 338 -1.28 13.99 -10.11
C PHE A 338 -2.70 14.15 -10.65
N LEU A 339 -3.01 13.53 -11.80
CA LEU A 339 -4.34 13.59 -12.41
C LEU A 339 -5.43 13.01 -11.49
N SER A 340 -5.12 11.96 -10.73
CA SER A 340 -6.07 11.38 -9.76
C SER A 340 -6.35 12.31 -8.57
N PHE A 341 -5.35 13.07 -8.12
CA PHE A 341 -5.47 14.02 -7.01
C PHE A 341 -6.26 15.28 -7.37
N ILE A 342 -6.20 15.70 -8.63
CA ILE A 342 -7.01 16.83 -9.14
C ILE A 342 -8.34 16.38 -9.73
N ASN A 343 -8.71 15.11 -9.57
CA ASN A 343 -9.95 14.59 -10.10
C ASN A 343 -11.16 15.32 -9.47
N LYS A 344 -12.07 15.79 -10.33
CA LYS A 344 -13.30 16.47 -9.91
C LYS A 344 -14.28 15.56 -9.17
N TYR A 345 -14.22 14.24 -9.40
CA TYR A 345 -15.06 13.28 -8.69
C TYR A 345 -14.49 12.99 -7.31
N LYS A 346 -15.20 13.48 -6.29
CA LYS A 346 -14.75 13.43 -4.89
C LYS A 346 -14.40 12.01 -4.44
N ALA A 347 -15.21 11.00 -4.76
CA ALA A 347 -14.93 9.63 -4.34
C ALA A 347 -13.63 9.06 -4.95
N GLU A 348 -13.37 9.32 -6.23
CA GLU A 348 -12.13 8.87 -6.89
C GLU A 348 -10.90 9.57 -6.33
N ARG A 349 -10.99 10.90 -6.16
CA ARG A 349 -9.93 11.68 -5.54
C ARG A 349 -9.63 11.20 -4.11
N ASP A 350 -10.67 11.03 -3.30
CA ASP A 350 -10.52 10.63 -1.91
C ASP A 350 -9.93 9.20 -1.81
N LEU A 351 -10.33 8.28 -2.70
CA LEU A 351 -9.71 6.95 -2.83
C LEU A 351 -8.23 7.05 -3.25
N ALA A 352 -7.88 7.98 -4.14
CA ALA A 352 -6.49 8.18 -4.55
C ALA A 352 -5.62 8.63 -3.36
N LEU A 353 -6.09 9.59 -2.55
CA LEU A 353 -5.37 10.05 -1.36
C LEU A 353 -5.20 8.92 -0.32
N LEU A 354 -6.25 8.12 -0.11
CA LEU A 354 -6.24 6.97 0.79
C LEU A 354 -5.19 5.92 0.35
N PHE A 355 -5.28 5.46 -0.90
CA PHE A 355 -4.42 4.38 -1.39
C PHE A 355 -3.00 4.84 -1.73
N PHE A 356 -2.77 6.13 -2.01
CA PHE A 356 -1.42 6.67 -2.05
C PHE A 356 -0.75 6.54 -0.67
N SER A 357 -1.45 6.95 0.38
CA SER A 357 -0.92 6.96 1.74
C SER A 357 -0.64 5.56 2.28
N ILE A 358 -1.50 4.58 1.95
CA ILE A 358 -1.35 3.19 2.40
C ILE A 358 -0.43 2.39 1.47
N GLY A 359 -0.55 2.56 0.15
CA GLY A 359 0.08 1.69 -0.85
C GLY A 359 1.42 2.19 -1.37
N VAL A 360 1.60 3.50 -1.55
CA VAL A 360 2.83 4.08 -2.12
C VAL A 360 3.85 4.37 -1.03
N VAL A 361 3.42 5.01 0.07
CA VAL A 361 4.32 5.41 1.17
C VAL A 361 5.04 4.20 1.78
N GLN A 362 4.34 3.08 1.89
CA GLN A 362 4.93 1.82 2.37
C GLN A 362 6.17 1.43 1.55
N LEU A 363 6.15 1.60 0.22
CA LEU A 363 7.23 1.18 -0.69
C LEU A 363 8.57 1.93 -0.51
N PHE A 364 8.57 3.02 0.27
CA PHE A 364 9.80 3.73 0.66
C PHE A 364 10.40 3.21 1.97
N VAL A 365 9.74 2.23 2.60
CA VAL A 365 10.12 1.70 3.90
C VAL A 365 10.18 0.17 3.91
N SER A 366 9.59 -0.53 2.95
CA SER A 366 8.46 -1.44 3.21
C SER A 366 7.99 -2.14 1.92
N ASN A 367 8.21 -3.44 1.72
CA ASN A 367 7.63 -4.19 0.60
C ASN A 367 8.17 -3.78 -0.79
N THR A 368 7.90 -4.59 -1.80
CA THR A 368 8.18 -4.30 -3.21
C THR A 368 6.88 -4.01 -3.94
N PHE A 369 6.95 -3.19 -4.99
CA PHE A 369 5.78 -2.89 -5.80
C PHE A 369 5.20 -4.13 -6.49
N TRP A 370 5.97 -5.20 -6.70
CA TRP A 370 5.46 -6.44 -7.29
C TRP A 370 4.48 -7.21 -6.39
N MET A 371 4.61 -7.06 -5.07
CA MET A 371 3.83 -7.81 -4.08
C MET A 371 2.86 -6.93 -3.27
N SER A 372 2.88 -5.62 -3.50
CA SER A 372 2.00 -4.67 -2.80
C SER A 372 0.64 -4.52 -3.49
N TYR A 373 -0.35 -5.30 -3.07
CA TYR A 373 -1.72 -5.17 -3.60
C TYR A 373 -2.32 -3.77 -3.36
N ASN A 374 -1.92 -3.07 -2.29
CA ASN A 374 -2.34 -1.69 -2.03
C ASN A 374 -1.79 -0.72 -3.09
N PHE A 375 -0.56 -0.94 -3.56
CA PHE A 375 0.02 -0.18 -4.65
C PHE A 375 -0.69 -0.47 -5.98
N TRP A 376 -0.98 -1.72 -6.30
CA TRP A 376 -1.73 -2.06 -7.52
C TRP A 376 -3.17 -1.55 -7.51
N LEU A 377 -3.81 -1.55 -6.34
CA LEU A 377 -5.10 -0.90 -6.14
C LEU A 377 -5.00 0.62 -6.34
N PHE A 378 -3.95 1.27 -5.83
CA PHE A 378 -3.69 2.68 -6.08
C PHE A 378 -3.51 3.00 -7.57
N LEU A 379 -2.72 2.20 -8.31
CA LEU A 379 -2.56 2.35 -9.75
C LEU A 379 -3.91 2.23 -10.48
N ALA A 380 -4.74 1.27 -10.08
CA ALA A 380 -6.09 1.11 -10.63
C ALA A 380 -7.00 2.31 -10.34
N VAL A 381 -6.91 2.91 -9.15
CA VAL A 381 -7.59 4.17 -8.80
C VAL A 381 -7.14 5.30 -9.73
N CYS A 382 -5.84 5.42 -9.99
CA CYS A 382 -5.32 6.46 -10.87
C CYS A 382 -5.77 6.26 -12.32
N ILE A 383 -5.70 5.03 -12.84
CA ILE A 383 -6.16 4.70 -14.20
C ILE A 383 -7.65 4.97 -14.35
N SER A 384 -8.47 4.54 -13.38
CA SER A 384 -9.91 4.78 -13.34
C SER A 384 -10.24 6.27 -13.40
N SER A 385 -9.53 7.07 -12.60
CA SER A 385 -9.72 8.52 -12.50
C SER A 385 -9.58 9.23 -13.85
N VAL A 386 -8.67 8.75 -14.70
CA VAL A 386 -8.35 9.37 -15.99
C VAL A 386 -9.17 8.79 -17.15
N HIS A 387 -9.31 7.46 -17.22
CA HIS A 387 -9.72 6.80 -18.47
C HIS A 387 -11.13 6.21 -18.47
N LEU A 388 -11.81 6.02 -17.34
CA LEU A 388 -13.10 5.30 -17.36
C LEU A 388 -14.28 6.18 -17.83
N PRO A 389 -15.21 5.61 -18.63
CA PRO A 389 -16.20 6.37 -19.41
C PRO A 389 -17.16 7.19 -18.55
N LYS A 390 -17.47 8.37 -19.09
CA LYS A 390 -18.36 9.42 -18.56
C LYS A 390 -19.85 9.04 -18.43
N ARG A 391 -20.24 7.76 -18.46
CA ARG A 391 -21.67 7.38 -18.56
C ARG A 391 -22.53 7.64 -17.32
N TYR A 392 -21.93 7.96 -16.17
CA TYR A 392 -22.64 8.43 -14.96
C TYR A 392 -22.08 9.75 -14.41
N LYS A 393 -21.06 10.30 -15.08
CA LYS A 393 -20.33 11.52 -14.73
C LYS A 393 -21.20 12.79 -14.83
N GLU A 394 -22.42 12.69 -15.35
CA GLU A 394 -23.44 13.74 -15.51
C GLU A 394 -24.52 13.75 -14.41
N ARG A 395 -24.58 12.75 -13.50
CA ARG A 395 -25.53 12.78 -12.37
C ARG A 395 -25.03 13.58 -11.16
N GLU A 396 -23.80 14.07 -11.20
CA GLU A 396 -23.16 14.79 -10.08
C GLU A 396 -22.87 16.26 -10.37
N SER A 397 -23.34 16.79 -11.50
CA SER A 397 -23.25 18.22 -11.83
C SER A 397 -24.45 19.04 -11.32
N TYR A 398 -25.15 18.55 -10.29
CA TYR A 398 -26.23 19.27 -9.60
C TYR A 398 -26.02 19.22 -8.09
#